data_AF-A0A2H0XS86-F1
#
_entry.id   AF-A0A2H0XS86-F1
#
_cell.length_a   1.000
_cell.length_b   1.000
_cell.length_c   1.000
_cell.angle_alpha   90.00
_cell.angle_beta   90.00
_cell.angle_gamma   90.00
#
_symmetry.space_group_name_H-M   'P 1'
#
loop_
_entity.id
_entity.type
_entity.pdbx_description
1 polymer ?
#
loop_
_entity_poly.entity_id
_entity_poly.type
_entity_poly.pdbx_seq_one_letter_code
_entity_poly.pdbx_strand_id
1 'polypeptide(L)'
;NRSESSVNLRNWSLKHASSTIYQITDSTIAIASKSFAVVTASENTGYEIPSGIPVIVPGSFPALTNSADSIIIIDAAGQRIDALRYVSAWGVQTGKSLERIDPNEKSSDRSNWKQSKDVLNATPGSPNSVLVQEFDAALDSVFIPKNEHPVVIGKPVQISVAVRNAGLQTIDSMNIEIQIFNEFSILDTIIPISRALAPGENQTEFLSFQPKKGGVFLLLAVVLLKSDGDSSNDSATCSLPIGYPTQSVVINEIMYSPISGGSEWFEILNRSLFPIDLNRWQFRDGGGKWLLLCDSSQMIEPSGFFIVAAKVDFLNDNPDFSGNILFPVVFPNLNNTSDSL
;
A
#
# COMPACT_ATOMS: atom_id res chain seq x y z
N ASN A 1 -28.52 2.30 -15.34
CA ASN A 1 -28.91 3.18 -16.45
C ASN A 1 -27.91 4.30 -16.56
N ARG A 2 -27.06 4.30 -17.59
CA ARG A 2 -26.00 5.31 -17.77
C ARG A 2 -26.45 6.56 -18.54
N SER A 3 -27.68 6.59 -19.03
CA SER A 3 -28.20 7.71 -19.83
C SER A 3 -28.68 8.88 -18.96
N GLU A 4 -28.95 10.02 -19.60
CA GLU A 4 -29.51 11.23 -18.97
C GLU A 4 -31.04 11.18 -18.81
N SER A 5 -31.69 10.12 -19.28
CA SER A 5 -33.15 9.93 -19.19
C SER A 5 -33.49 8.67 -18.42
N SER A 6 -34.73 8.55 -17.95
CA SER A 6 -35.19 7.30 -17.35
C SER A 6 -35.36 6.20 -18.40
N VAL A 7 -35.21 4.93 -17.98
CA VAL A 7 -35.41 3.75 -18.83
C VAL A 7 -36.51 2.89 -18.20
N ASN A 8 -37.59 2.66 -18.94
CA ASN A 8 -38.68 1.78 -18.52
C ASN A 8 -38.36 0.31 -18.86
N LEU A 9 -38.44 -0.57 -17.87
CA LEU A 9 -38.15 -2.00 -17.98
C LEU A 9 -39.38 -2.86 -18.33
N ARG A 10 -40.55 -2.25 -18.56
CA ARG A 10 -41.76 -2.98 -18.95
C ARG A 10 -41.50 -3.87 -20.16
N ASN A 11 -41.79 -5.17 -20.04
CA ASN A 11 -41.59 -6.20 -21.06
C ASN A 11 -40.12 -6.49 -21.43
N TRP A 12 -39.15 -6.00 -20.67
CA TRP A 12 -37.77 -6.45 -20.79
C TRP A 12 -37.62 -7.86 -20.23
N SER A 13 -36.63 -8.60 -20.71
CA SER A 13 -36.41 -9.99 -20.34
C SER A 13 -34.93 -10.32 -20.13
N LEU A 14 -34.66 -11.33 -19.31
CA LEU A 14 -33.37 -12.00 -19.21
C LEU A 14 -33.38 -13.25 -20.09
N LYS A 15 -32.31 -13.51 -20.82
CA LYS A 15 -32.09 -14.76 -21.54
C LYS A 15 -30.88 -15.49 -20.95
N HIS A 16 -31.09 -16.72 -20.56
CA HIS A 16 -30.07 -17.63 -20.04
C HIS A 16 -29.39 -18.40 -21.17
N ALA A 17 -28.22 -19.00 -20.90
CA ALA A 17 -27.46 -19.80 -21.86
C ALA A 17 -28.28 -20.96 -22.48
N SER A 18 -29.26 -21.51 -21.75
CA SER A 18 -30.18 -22.57 -22.22
C SER A 18 -31.22 -22.09 -23.26
N SER A 19 -31.16 -20.83 -23.70
CA SER A 19 -32.15 -20.15 -24.55
C SER A 19 -33.51 -19.86 -23.91
N THR A 20 -33.72 -20.22 -22.63
CA THR A 20 -34.91 -19.83 -21.86
C THR A 20 -34.94 -18.32 -21.63
N ILE A 21 -36.12 -17.72 -21.81
CA ILE A 21 -36.40 -16.29 -21.60
C ILE A 21 -37.22 -16.12 -20.34
N TYR A 22 -36.82 -15.19 -19.47
CA TYR A 22 -37.44 -14.85 -18.21
C TYR A 22 -37.84 -13.38 -18.23
N GLN A 23 -39.13 -13.09 -18.20
CA GLN A 23 -39.61 -11.70 -18.21
C GLN A 23 -39.24 -11.00 -16.89
N ILE A 24 -38.57 -9.85 -16.98
CA ILE A 24 -38.16 -9.06 -15.80
C ILE A 24 -39.39 -8.49 -15.10
N THR A 25 -40.27 -7.83 -15.86
CA THR A 25 -41.54 -7.27 -15.37
C THR A 25 -42.50 -6.99 -16.53
N ASP A 26 -43.80 -7.06 -16.28
CA ASP A 26 -44.88 -6.61 -17.18
C ASP A 26 -45.44 -5.22 -16.78
N SER A 27 -44.96 -4.70 -15.65
CA SER A 27 -45.37 -3.46 -15.03
C SER A 27 -44.42 -2.32 -15.42
N THR A 28 -44.88 -1.08 -15.31
CA THR A 28 -44.04 0.09 -15.59
C THR A 28 -43.10 0.34 -14.42
N ILE A 29 -41.85 -0.10 -14.56
CA ILE A 29 -40.75 0.17 -13.61
C ILE A 29 -39.68 0.96 -14.34
N ALA A 30 -39.36 2.15 -13.84
CA ALA A 30 -38.36 3.02 -14.44
C ALA A 30 -37.06 3.01 -13.62
N ILE A 31 -35.93 2.84 -14.29
CA ILE A 31 -34.63 3.19 -13.74
C ILE A 31 -34.39 4.67 -14.04
N ALA A 32 -34.20 5.50 -13.02
CA ALA A 32 -33.85 6.91 -13.21
C ALA A 32 -32.54 7.08 -13.99
N SER A 33 -32.28 8.30 -14.50
CA SER A 33 -30.98 8.62 -15.13
C SER A 33 -29.86 8.40 -14.12
N LYS A 34 -28.70 7.90 -14.61
CA LYS A 34 -27.52 7.57 -13.79
C LYS A 34 -27.80 6.69 -12.56
N SER A 35 -28.86 5.89 -12.58
CA SER A 35 -29.31 5.09 -11.44
C SER A 35 -29.33 3.59 -11.73
N PHE A 36 -29.65 2.78 -10.73
CA PHE A 36 -29.61 1.32 -10.76
C PHE A 36 -31.01 0.70 -10.58
N ALA A 37 -31.13 -0.57 -10.94
CA ALA A 37 -32.21 -1.44 -10.48
C ALA A 37 -31.60 -2.81 -10.14
N VAL A 38 -32.18 -3.49 -9.16
CA VAL A 38 -31.72 -4.80 -8.70
C VAL A 38 -32.75 -5.84 -9.15
N VAL A 39 -32.33 -6.78 -9.99
CA VAL A 39 -33.16 -7.93 -10.38
C VAL A 39 -32.66 -9.15 -9.61
N THR A 40 -33.54 -9.78 -8.83
CA THR A 40 -33.17 -10.82 -7.85
C THR A 40 -34.17 -11.98 -7.89
N ALA A 41 -33.72 -13.17 -7.49
CA ALA A 41 -34.56 -14.37 -7.41
C ALA A 41 -35.52 -14.39 -6.20
N SER A 42 -35.31 -13.50 -5.22
CA SER A 42 -36.11 -13.39 -4.00
C SER A 42 -36.18 -11.94 -3.54
N GLU A 43 -37.26 -11.58 -2.85
CA GLU A 43 -37.42 -10.27 -2.19
C GLU A 43 -36.33 -10.01 -1.15
N ASN A 44 -35.82 -11.06 -0.49
CA ASN A 44 -34.71 -10.95 0.42
C ASN A 44 -33.38 -11.11 -0.34
N THR A 45 -32.74 -9.99 -0.65
CA THR A 45 -31.42 -9.95 -1.29
C THR A 45 -30.28 -10.33 -0.34
N GLY A 46 -30.48 -10.25 0.97
CA GLY A 46 -29.42 -10.32 1.97
C GLY A 46 -28.54 -9.06 2.06
N TYR A 47 -28.89 -8.00 1.32
CA TYR A 47 -28.16 -6.72 1.28
C TYR A 47 -29.13 -5.55 1.43
N GLU A 48 -28.68 -4.50 2.10
CA GLU A 48 -29.44 -3.24 2.15
C GLU A 48 -29.38 -2.57 0.77
N ILE A 49 -30.55 -2.37 0.16
CA ILE A 49 -30.68 -1.68 -1.12
C ILE A 49 -31.06 -0.21 -0.86
N PRO A 50 -30.34 0.78 -1.43
CA PRO A 50 -30.65 2.19 -1.21
C PRO A 50 -32.11 2.55 -1.55
N SER A 51 -32.69 3.46 -0.77
CA SER A 51 -34.06 3.95 -1.01
C SER A 51 -34.20 4.54 -2.41
N GLY A 52 -35.30 4.22 -3.09
CA GLY A 52 -35.58 4.67 -4.45
C GLY A 52 -34.98 3.81 -5.56
N ILE A 53 -34.15 2.81 -5.24
CA ILE A 53 -33.69 1.81 -6.20
C ILE A 53 -34.74 0.72 -6.36
N PRO A 54 -35.28 0.47 -7.58
CA PRO A 54 -36.24 -0.60 -7.79
C PRO A 54 -35.61 -1.98 -7.54
N VAL A 55 -36.24 -2.76 -6.67
CA VAL A 55 -35.96 -4.20 -6.51
C VAL A 55 -37.05 -4.98 -7.23
N ILE A 56 -36.64 -5.81 -8.18
CA ILE A 56 -37.54 -6.53 -9.09
C ILE A 56 -37.33 -8.03 -8.87
N VAL A 57 -38.41 -8.72 -8.56
CA VAL A 57 -38.47 -10.18 -8.44
C VAL A 57 -39.32 -10.71 -9.59
N PRO A 58 -38.69 -11.21 -10.68
CA PRO A 58 -39.41 -11.87 -11.76
C PRO A 58 -40.22 -13.06 -11.28
N GLY A 59 -41.33 -13.38 -11.94
CA GLY A 59 -42.11 -14.60 -11.63
C GLY A 59 -41.32 -15.91 -11.82
N SER A 60 -40.22 -15.86 -12.59
CA SER A 60 -39.21 -16.93 -12.66
C SER A 60 -37.84 -16.31 -12.91
N PHE A 61 -36.78 -16.86 -12.31
CA PHE A 61 -35.42 -16.35 -12.40
C PHE A 61 -34.45 -17.46 -12.88
N PRO A 62 -33.47 -17.17 -13.75
CA PRO A 62 -32.50 -18.16 -14.19
C PRO A 62 -31.61 -18.62 -13.03
N ALA A 63 -31.42 -19.94 -12.89
CA ALA A 63 -30.47 -20.49 -11.92
C ALA A 63 -29.03 -20.29 -12.44
N LEU A 64 -28.36 -19.27 -11.92
CA LEU A 64 -26.98 -18.92 -12.26
C LEU A 64 -25.99 -19.86 -11.55
N THR A 65 -25.08 -20.50 -12.28
CA THR A 65 -24.09 -21.43 -11.67
C THR A 65 -22.80 -20.72 -11.22
N ASN A 66 -22.10 -21.29 -10.24
CA ASN A 66 -20.84 -20.73 -9.73
C ASN A 66 -19.60 -21.05 -10.61
N SER A 67 -19.72 -22.02 -11.53
CA SER A 67 -18.60 -22.48 -12.37
C SER A 67 -18.47 -21.66 -13.65
N ALA A 68 -19.57 -21.50 -14.39
CA ALA A 68 -19.61 -20.72 -15.62
C ALA A 68 -21.05 -20.52 -16.06
N ASP A 69 -21.44 -19.30 -16.39
CA ASP A 69 -22.77 -19.04 -16.92
C ASP A 69 -22.82 -17.80 -17.83
N SER A 70 -23.97 -17.55 -18.43
CA SER A 70 -24.20 -16.39 -19.28
C SER A 70 -25.60 -15.82 -19.09
N ILE A 71 -25.66 -14.51 -18.94
CA ILE A 71 -26.89 -13.74 -18.80
C ILE A 71 -26.93 -12.66 -19.88
N ILE A 72 -28.06 -12.55 -20.57
CA ILE A 72 -28.31 -11.60 -21.64
C ILE A 72 -29.53 -10.75 -21.25
N ILE A 73 -29.44 -9.43 -21.39
CA ILE A 73 -30.57 -8.51 -21.20
C ILE A 73 -31.16 -8.19 -22.57
N ILE A 74 -32.48 -8.33 -22.69
CA ILE A 74 -33.24 -8.09 -23.92
C ILE A 74 -34.32 -7.05 -23.60
N ASP A 75 -34.44 -6.01 -24.43
CA ASP A 75 -35.48 -5.00 -24.27
C ASP A 75 -36.85 -5.47 -24.78
N ALA A 76 -37.86 -4.62 -24.64
CA ALA A 76 -39.22 -4.88 -25.10
C ALA A 76 -39.35 -5.07 -26.63
N ALA A 77 -38.37 -4.61 -27.42
CA ALA A 77 -38.34 -4.79 -28.87
C ALA A 77 -37.63 -6.08 -29.30
N GLY A 78 -37.08 -6.85 -28.34
CA GLY A 78 -36.30 -8.06 -28.63
C GLY A 78 -34.82 -7.78 -28.92
N GLN A 79 -34.36 -6.54 -28.78
CA GLN A 79 -32.97 -6.17 -28.98
C GLN A 79 -32.13 -6.61 -27.78
N ARG A 80 -30.98 -7.24 -28.05
CA ARG A 80 -29.97 -7.50 -27.03
C ARG A 80 -29.35 -6.17 -26.59
N ILE A 81 -29.51 -5.84 -25.30
CA ILE A 81 -28.98 -4.63 -24.68
C ILE A 81 -27.57 -4.85 -24.13
N ASP A 82 -27.36 -5.95 -23.41
CA ASP A 82 -26.04 -6.33 -22.90
C ASP A 82 -25.97 -7.86 -22.71
N ALA A 83 -24.76 -8.41 -22.58
CA ALA A 83 -24.59 -9.74 -22.02
C ALA A 83 -23.25 -9.91 -21.30
N LEU A 84 -23.27 -10.74 -20.26
CA LEU A 84 -22.11 -11.17 -19.52
C LEU A 84 -22.01 -12.69 -19.58
N ARG A 85 -20.80 -13.19 -19.89
CA ARG A 85 -20.39 -14.56 -19.61
C ARG A 85 -19.30 -14.52 -18.56
N TYR A 86 -19.54 -15.13 -17.41
CA TYR A 86 -18.55 -15.24 -16.34
C TYR A 86 -18.13 -16.70 -16.16
N VAL A 87 -16.93 -16.92 -15.61
CA VAL A 87 -16.42 -18.24 -15.23
C VAL A 87 -15.69 -18.16 -13.89
N SER A 88 -15.55 -19.26 -13.17
CA SER A 88 -14.92 -19.31 -11.84
C SER A 88 -13.48 -18.78 -11.82
N ALA A 89 -12.75 -18.92 -12.93
CA ALA A 89 -11.42 -18.33 -13.13
C ALA A 89 -11.39 -16.79 -13.08
N TRP A 90 -12.56 -16.14 -13.07
CA TRP A 90 -12.67 -14.70 -12.81
C TRP A 90 -12.52 -14.34 -11.32
N GLY A 91 -12.17 -15.31 -10.48
CA GLY A 91 -12.00 -15.12 -9.05
C GLY A 91 -13.34 -15.07 -8.33
N VAL A 92 -14.30 -15.93 -8.71
CA VAL A 92 -15.56 -16.04 -7.98
C VAL A 92 -15.27 -16.52 -6.55
N GLN A 93 -15.77 -15.80 -5.55
CA GLN A 93 -15.65 -16.15 -4.14
C GLN A 93 -17.02 -16.12 -3.48
N THR A 94 -17.30 -17.12 -2.65
CA THR A 94 -18.58 -17.22 -1.93
C THR A 94 -18.84 -15.95 -1.11
N GLY A 95 -20.05 -15.39 -1.26
CA GLY A 95 -20.49 -14.20 -0.53
C GLY A 95 -19.98 -12.87 -1.10
N LYS A 96 -19.28 -12.88 -2.24
CA LYS A 96 -18.66 -11.68 -2.81
C LYS A 96 -19.06 -11.47 -4.27
N SER A 97 -19.51 -10.28 -4.61
CA SER A 97 -19.93 -9.95 -5.97
C SER A 97 -18.73 -9.75 -6.91
N LEU A 98 -18.95 -10.02 -8.20
CA LEU A 98 -18.13 -9.49 -9.28
C LEU A 98 -18.73 -8.17 -9.76
N GLU A 99 -17.90 -7.15 -9.81
CA GLU A 99 -18.26 -5.78 -10.14
C GLU A 99 -17.50 -5.32 -11.38
N ARG A 100 -18.18 -4.56 -12.23
CA ARG A 100 -17.62 -3.96 -13.44
C ARG A 100 -16.82 -2.71 -13.07
N ILE A 101 -15.63 -2.55 -13.65
CA ILE A 101 -14.70 -1.45 -13.38
C ILE A 101 -15.14 -0.20 -14.14
N ASP A 102 -15.29 -0.31 -15.46
CA ASP A 102 -15.72 0.78 -16.34
C ASP A 102 -17.04 0.40 -17.03
N PRO A 103 -18.14 1.14 -16.80
CA PRO A 103 -19.43 0.90 -17.45
C PRO A 103 -19.43 1.19 -18.97
N ASN A 104 -18.41 1.84 -19.51
CA ASN A 104 -18.24 2.11 -20.94
C ASN A 104 -17.50 1.00 -21.68
N GLU A 105 -16.64 0.25 -20.98
CA GLU A 105 -15.90 -0.88 -21.55
C GLU A 105 -16.73 -2.16 -21.65
N LYS A 106 -16.46 -3.03 -22.63
CA LYS A 106 -17.34 -4.19 -22.92
C LYS A 106 -17.55 -5.11 -21.72
N SER A 107 -18.80 -5.50 -21.45
CA SER A 107 -19.15 -6.48 -20.39
C SER A 107 -18.51 -7.85 -20.59
N SER A 108 -18.17 -8.21 -21.83
CA SER A 108 -17.50 -9.48 -22.16
C SER A 108 -15.99 -9.50 -21.85
N ASP A 109 -15.38 -8.34 -21.59
CA ASP A 109 -13.96 -8.26 -21.27
C ASP A 109 -13.72 -8.63 -19.82
N ARG A 110 -12.98 -9.72 -19.57
CA ARG A 110 -12.58 -10.15 -18.24
C ARG A 110 -11.88 -9.07 -17.43
N SER A 111 -11.01 -8.28 -18.08
CA SER A 111 -10.16 -7.28 -17.41
C SER A 111 -10.99 -6.18 -16.77
N ASN A 112 -12.21 -5.97 -17.28
CA ASN A 112 -13.17 -4.99 -16.80
C ASN A 112 -14.00 -5.46 -15.59
N TRP A 113 -13.65 -6.57 -14.96
CA TRP A 113 -14.35 -7.08 -13.78
C TRP A 113 -13.38 -7.36 -12.64
N LYS A 114 -13.76 -7.00 -11.43
CA LYS A 114 -13.02 -7.34 -10.20
C LYS A 114 -14.01 -7.78 -9.14
N GLN A 115 -13.52 -8.48 -8.13
CA GLN A 115 -14.34 -8.71 -6.94
C GLN A 115 -14.59 -7.37 -6.24
N SER A 116 -15.74 -7.26 -5.56
CA SER A 116 -16.03 -6.12 -4.69
C SER A 116 -14.87 -5.83 -3.70
N LYS A 117 -14.60 -4.58 -3.42
CA LYS A 117 -13.75 -4.11 -2.32
C LYS A 117 -14.58 -3.61 -1.14
N ASP A 118 -15.90 -3.58 -1.26
CA ASP A 118 -16.78 -3.12 -0.20
C ASP A 118 -16.72 -4.03 1.03
N VAL A 119 -16.86 -3.45 2.22
CA VAL A 119 -16.85 -4.17 3.50
C VAL A 119 -18.00 -5.19 3.61
N LEU A 120 -19.11 -4.96 2.90
CA LEU A 120 -20.25 -5.88 2.78
C LEU A 120 -20.06 -6.92 1.66
N ASN A 121 -18.94 -6.90 0.95
CA ASN A 121 -18.59 -7.78 -0.16
C ASN A 121 -19.45 -7.64 -1.44
N ALA A 122 -20.37 -6.68 -1.49
CA ALA A 122 -21.15 -6.32 -2.69
C ALA A 122 -21.79 -4.94 -2.56
N THR A 123 -22.06 -4.28 -3.70
CA THR A 123 -22.72 -2.96 -3.75
C THR A 123 -24.02 -2.92 -4.58
N PRO A 124 -25.00 -3.83 -4.38
CA PRO A 124 -26.22 -3.85 -5.19
C PRO A 124 -27.02 -2.55 -5.04
N GLY A 125 -27.31 -1.88 -6.15
CA GLY A 125 -28.06 -0.61 -6.15
C GLY A 125 -27.20 0.64 -5.90
N SER A 126 -25.90 0.47 -5.63
CA SER A 126 -24.92 1.54 -5.43
C SER A 126 -23.84 1.51 -6.53
N PRO A 127 -23.04 2.58 -6.70
CA PRO A 127 -21.82 2.51 -7.51
C PRO A 127 -20.93 1.34 -7.07
N ASN A 128 -20.32 0.66 -8.05
CA ASN A 128 -19.40 -0.42 -7.76
C ASN A 128 -18.19 0.10 -6.96
N SER A 129 -17.74 -0.69 -5.99
CA SER A 129 -16.56 -0.37 -5.16
C SER A 129 -15.24 -0.39 -5.94
N VAL A 130 -15.26 -0.93 -7.17
CA VAL A 130 -14.12 -0.96 -8.10
C VAL A 130 -14.32 -0.04 -9.31
N LEU A 131 -15.34 0.83 -9.27
CA LEU A 131 -15.65 1.77 -10.34
C LEU A 131 -14.44 2.68 -10.61
N VAL A 132 -14.02 2.75 -11.87
CA VAL A 132 -13.00 3.72 -12.30
C VAL A 132 -13.56 5.14 -12.19
N GLN A 133 -12.74 6.07 -11.72
CA GLN A 133 -13.13 7.45 -11.47
C GLN A 133 -12.82 8.33 -12.68
N GLU A 134 -13.50 9.47 -12.80
CA GLU A 134 -13.22 10.44 -13.87
C GLU A 134 -11.82 11.04 -13.70
N PHE A 135 -11.46 11.45 -12.49
CA PHE A 135 -10.13 11.93 -12.13
C PHE A 135 -9.62 11.10 -10.96
N ASP A 136 -8.44 10.49 -11.11
CA ASP A 136 -7.80 9.63 -10.10
C ASP A 136 -6.29 9.63 -10.38
N ALA A 137 -5.53 10.27 -9.50
CA ALA A 137 -4.08 10.25 -9.50
C ALA A 137 -3.61 9.26 -8.44
N ALA A 138 -2.94 8.20 -8.89
CA ALA A 138 -2.42 7.17 -8.00
C ALA A 138 -0.91 7.29 -7.82
N LEU A 139 -0.42 7.16 -6.59
CA LEU A 139 1.00 6.96 -6.34
C LEU A 139 1.37 5.52 -6.72
N ASP A 140 2.27 5.37 -7.68
CA ASP A 140 2.81 4.06 -8.07
C ASP A 140 3.96 3.67 -7.14
N SER A 141 4.90 4.58 -6.89
CA SER A 141 6.03 4.30 -6.00
C SER A 141 6.71 5.57 -5.48
N VAL A 142 7.39 5.43 -4.33
CA VAL A 142 8.40 6.35 -3.84
C VAL A 142 9.59 5.54 -3.34
N PHE A 143 10.81 5.90 -3.74
CA PHE A 143 12.02 5.19 -3.29
C PHE A 143 13.30 6.00 -3.51
N ILE A 144 14.39 5.55 -2.87
CA ILE A 144 15.75 6.00 -3.17
C ILE A 144 16.36 5.06 -4.22
N PRO A 145 16.73 5.55 -5.42
CA PRO A 145 17.38 4.74 -6.45
C PRO A 145 18.62 4.00 -5.94
N LYS A 146 18.85 2.78 -6.43
CA LYS A 146 19.92 1.90 -5.92
C LYS A 146 21.32 2.53 -5.99
N ASN A 147 21.57 3.35 -7.02
CA ASN A 147 22.85 4.05 -7.24
C ASN A 147 23.11 5.19 -6.25
N GLU A 148 22.10 5.60 -5.48
CA GLU A 148 22.21 6.64 -4.46
C GLU A 148 22.58 6.06 -3.07
N HIS A 149 22.68 4.73 -2.94
CA HIS A 149 23.02 4.08 -1.68
C HIS A 149 24.53 3.90 -1.50
N PRO A 150 25.05 4.00 -0.26
CA PRO A 150 24.32 4.35 0.96
C PRO A 150 24.02 5.85 1.05
N VAL A 151 22.83 6.19 1.57
CA VAL A 151 22.47 7.58 1.90
C VAL A 151 23.23 7.98 3.16
N VAL A 152 23.93 9.12 3.14
CA VAL A 152 24.77 9.59 4.26
C VAL A 152 24.48 11.05 4.56
N ILE A 153 24.51 11.43 5.84
CA ILE A 153 24.38 12.82 6.30
C ILE A 153 25.26 13.76 5.47
N GLY A 154 24.68 14.89 5.06
CA GLY A 154 25.40 15.98 4.39
C GLY A 154 25.67 15.73 2.90
N LYS A 155 25.41 14.54 2.35
CA LYS A 155 25.50 14.28 0.91
C LYS A 155 24.12 14.40 0.27
N PRO A 156 23.97 15.13 -0.86
CA PRO A 156 22.70 15.13 -1.58
C PRO A 156 22.36 13.72 -2.07
N VAL A 157 21.07 13.39 -2.06
CA VAL A 157 20.48 12.13 -2.49
C VAL A 157 19.27 12.43 -3.37
N GLN A 158 19.07 11.65 -4.42
CA GLN A 158 17.84 11.71 -5.22
C GLN A 158 16.75 10.80 -4.64
N ILE A 159 15.55 11.34 -4.53
CA ILE A 159 14.31 10.61 -4.26
C ILE A 159 13.54 10.49 -5.57
N SER A 160 13.13 9.27 -5.93
CA SER A 160 12.28 8.99 -7.09
C SER A 160 10.84 8.82 -6.63
N VAL A 161 9.91 9.52 -7.26
CA VAL A 161 8.46 9.37 -7.01
C VAL A 161 7.77 9.18 -8.36
N ALA A 162 6.98 8.13 -8.48
CA ALA A 162 6.17 7.85 -9.66
C ALA A 162 4.69 8.00 -9.34
N VAL A 163 4.00 8.79 -10.16
CA VAL A 163 2.55 8.99 -10.13
C VAL A 163 1.97 8.54 -11.46
N ARG A 164 0.73 8.05 -11.43
CA ARG A 164 -0.01 7.60 -12.60
C ARG A 164 -1.40 8.23 -12.61
N ASN A 165 -1.89 8.57 -13.80
CA ASN A 165 -3.32 8.84 -13.97
C ASN A 165 -4.07 7.50 -14.09
N ALA A 166 -4.82 7.12 -13.05
CA ALA A 166 -5.65 5.93 -13.03
C ALA A 166 -7.12 6.21 -13.44
N GLY A 167 -7.50 7.48 -13.58
CA GLY A 167 -8.82 7.92 -14.02
C GLY A 167 -9.03 7.91 -15.53
N LEU A 168 -10.21 8.38 -15.94
CA LEU A 168 -10.66 8.43 -17.35
C LEU A 168 -10.38 9.77 -18.04
N GLN A 169 -10.17 10.85 -17.28
CA GLN A 169 -9.92 12.19 -17.79
C GLN A 169 -8.45 12.56 -17.68
N THR A 170 -8.00 13.49 -18.53
CA THR A 170 -6.64 14.04 -18.43
C THR A 170 -6.51 14.88 -17.15
N ILE A 171 -5.42 14.68 -16.42
CA ILE A 171 -5.09 15.47 -15.22
C ILE A 171 -4.13 16.58 -15.64
N ASP A 172 -4.61 17.83 -15.69
CA ASP A 172 -3.80 18.96 -16.16
C ASP A 172 -2.67 19.35 -15.20
N SER A 173 -2.93 19.23 -13.90
CA SER A 173 -1.96 19.54 -12.85
C SER A 173 -2.32 18.87 -11.53
N MET A 174 -1.31 18.54 -10.74
CA MET A 174 -1.44 18.03 -9.37
C MET A 174 -0.23 18.45 -8.54
N ASN A 175 -0.28 18.22 -7.23
CA ASN A 175 0.90 18.36 -6.38
C ASN A 175 1.26 17.00 -5.76
N ILE A 176 2.54 16.80 -5.47
CA ILE A 176 3.00 15.69 -4.63
C ILE A 176 3.62 16.28 -3.38
N GLU A 177 3.08 15.94 -2.22
CA GLU A 177 3.68 16.23 -0.94
C GLU A 177 4.62 15.09 -0.54
N ILE A 178 5.83 15.45 -0.17
CA ILE A 178 6.86 14.54 0.33
C ILE A 178 7.11 14.87 1.79
N GLN A 179 6.94 13.88 2.66
CA GLN A 179 7.25 13.97 4.08
C GLN A 179 8.33 12.95 4.44
N ILE A 180 9.39 13.40 5.10
CA ILE A 180 10.43 12.55 5.68
C ILE A 180 10.32 12.69 7.18
N PHE A 181 9.98 11.60 7.86
CA PHE A 181 9.79 11.65 9.30
C PHE A 181 10.29 10.43 10.05
N ASN A 182 10.56 10.66 11.33
CA ASN A 182 10.68 9.63 12.36
C ASN A 182 9.84 10.05 13.57
N GLU A 183 9.98 9.40 14.72
CA GLU A 183 9.18 9.69 15.93
C GLU A 183 9.22 11.16 16.39
N PHE A 184 10.24 11.95 16.00
CA PHE A 184 10.49 13.29 16.56
C PHE A 184 10.86 14.38 15.55
N SER A 185 10.95 14.07 14.26
CA SER A 185 11.36 15.02 13.22
C SER A 185 10.55 14.81 11.96
N ILE A 186 10.09 15.91 11.36
CA ILE A 186 9.38 15.94 10.09
C ILE A 186 10.10 16.97 9.22
N LEU A 187 10.38 16.61 7.98
CA LEU A 187 10.70 17.53 6.89
C LEU A 187 9.68 17.31 5.79
N ASP A 188 9.06 18.38 5.30
CA ASP A 188 8.11 18.32 4.20
C ASP A 188 8.55 19.17 3.01
N THR A 189 8.04 18.82 1.82
CA THR A 189 8.23 19.58 0.58
C THR A 189 7.06 19.26 -0.35
N ILE A 190 6.66 20.24 -1.16
CA ILE A 190 5.62 20.06 -2.18
C ILE A 190 6.25 20.21 -3.57
N ILE A 191 6.01 19.22 -4.43
CA ILE A 191 6.45 19.17 -5.82
C ILE A 191 5.22 19.44 -6.70
N PRO A 192 5.14 20.59 -7.39
CA PRO A 192 4.08 20.82 -8.35
C PRO A 192 4.34 20.04 -9.64
N ILE A 193 3.35 19.30 -10.10
CA ILE A 193 3.35 18.68 -11.43
C ILE A 193 2.39 19.47 -12.31
N SER A 194 2.96 20.26 -13.22
CA SER A 194 2.20 21.10 -14.17
C SER A 194 2.06 20.48 -15.56
N ARG A 195 2.54 19.25 -15.73
CA ARG A 195 2.40 18.49 -16.97
C ARG A 195 1.05 17.78 -16.96
N ALA A 196 0.31 17.87 -18.05
CA ALA A 196 -0.90 17.09 -18.23
C ALA A 196 -0.56 15.59 -18.36
N LEU A 197 -1.23 14.74 -17.58
CA LEU A 197 -1.12 13.28 -17.67
C LEU A 197 -2.40 12.72 -18.31
N ALA A 198 -2.25 12.06 -19.46
CA ALA A 198 -3.36 11.36 -20.10
C ALA A 198 -3.79 10.11 -19.31
N PRO A 199 -5.01 9.58 -19.50
CA PRO A 199 -5.45 8.36 -18.84
C PRO A 199 -4.47 7.20 -19.02
N GLY A 200 -4.07 6.59 -17.90
CA GLY A 200 -3.12 5.48 -17.85
C GLY A 200 -1.64 5.85 -17.94
N GLU A 201 -1.31 7.13 -18.15
CA GLU A 201 0.05 7.62 -18.24
C GLU A 201 0.75 7.72 -16.89
N ASN A 202 2.06 7.50 -16.87
CA ASN A 202 2.93 7.64 -15.70
C ASN A 202 3.84 8.87 -15.85
N GLN A 203 4.12 9.53 -14.73
CA GLN A 203 5.16 10.55 -14.59
C GLN A 203 6.07 10.18 -13.43
N THR A 204 7.38 10.35 -13.60
CA THR A 204 8.36 10.19 -12.53
C THR A 204 9.07 11.50 -12.28
N GLU A 205 9.07 11.93 -11.03
CA GLU A 205 9.78 13.12 -10.57
C GLU A 205 10.96 12.73 -9.68
N PHE A 206 12.01 13.55 -9.74
CA PHE A 206 13.20 13.40 -8.90
C PHE A 206 13.37 14.61 -7.99
N LEU A 207 13.46 14.37 -6.69
CA LEU A 207 13.70 15.39 -5.68
C LEU A 207 15.11 15.23 -5.10
N SER A 208 15.91 16.30 -5.16
CA SER A 208 17.20 16.36 -4.47
C SER A 208 16.99 16.73 -3.00
N PHE A 209 17.36 15.83 -2.11
CA PHE A 209 17.33 16.03 -0.65
C PHE A 209 18.74 15.94 -0.08
N GLN A 210 19.07 16.73 0.94
CA GLN A 210 20.35 16.62 1.64
C GLN A 210 20.12 16.39 3.14
N PRO A 211 20.22 15.16 3.64
CA PRO A 211 19.94 14.83 5.04
C PRO A 211 20.88 15.55 6.00
N LYS A 212 20.31 16.04 7.10
CA LYS A 212 21.04 16.73 8.18
C LYS A 212 21.16 15.89 9.45
N LYS A 213 20.43 14.78 9.53
CA LYS A 213 20.41 13.84 10.66
C LYS A 213 20.51 12.41 10.13
N GLY A 214 21.19 11.55 10.87
CA GLY A 214 21.26 10.11 10.61
C GLY A 214 20.18 9.36 11.37
N GLY A 215 20.05 8.06 11.10
CA GLY A 215 19.05 7.19 11.72
C GLY A 215 18.08 6.61 10.70
N VAL A 216 16.99 6.02 11.19
CA VAL A 216 15.98 5.36 10.38
C VAL A 216 14.76 6.27 10.26
N PHE A 217 14.41 6.65 9.03
CA PHE A 217 13.27 7.50 8.72
C PHE A 217 12.27 6.74 7.84
N LEU A 218 11.04 7.25 7.78
CA LEU A 218 10.04 6.90 6.78
C LEU A 218 9.90 8.08 5.81
N LEU A 219 9.94 7.76 4.53
CA LEU A 219 9.60 8.66 3.44
C LEU A 219 8.16 8.35 3.02
N LEU A 220 7.28 9.34 3.07
CA LEU A 220 5.89 9.28 2.64
C LEU A 220 5.72 10.24 1.47
N ALA A 221 5.15 9.76 0.37
CA ALA A 221 4.67 10.58 -0.73
C ALA A 221 3.15 10.54 -0.74
N VAL A 222 2.52 11.69 -0.93
CA VAL A 222 1.07 11.86 -1.06
C VAL A 222 0.78 12.72 -2.30
N VAL A 223 -0.01 12.22 -3.24
CA VAL A 223 -0.53 13.08 -4.33
C VAL A 223 -1.74 13.85 -3.83
N LEU A 224 -1.80 15.11 -4.24
CA LEU A 224 -2.86 16.04 -3.90
C LEU A 224 -3.54 16.48 -5.19
N LEU A 225 -4.67 15.85 -5.50
CA LEU A 225 -5.56 16.20 -6.60
C LEU A 225 -6.92 16.66 -6.04
N LYS A 226 -7.35 17.88 -6.40
CA LYS A 226 -8.55 18.52 -5.81
C LYS A 226 -9.85 17.72 -6.03
N SER A 227 -9.93 16.96 -7.11
CA SER A 227 -11.12 16.20 -7.50
C SER A 227 -10.80 14.72 -7.69
N ASP A 228 -9.86 14.20 -6.89
CA ASP A 228 -9.56 12.78 -6.86
C ASP A 228 -10.79 11.96 -6.40
N GLY A 229 -11.13 10.94 -7.18
CA GLY A 229 -12.23 10.04 -6.87
C GLY A 229 -11.84 8.81 -6.04
N ASP A 230 -10.56 8.48 -5.87
CA ASP A 230 -10.09 7.30 -5.14
C ASP A 230 -8.87 7.61 -4.24
N SER A 231 -9.13 8.16 -3.05
CA SER A 231 -8.07 8.50 -2.09
C SER A 231 -7.34 7.29 -1.48
N SER A 232 -7.76 6.06 -1.78
CA SER A 232 -7.12 4.85 -1.24
C SER A 232 -5.76 4.56 -1.87
N ASN A 233 -5.45 5.22 -2.99
CA ASN A 233 -4.23 5.00 -3.77
C ASN A 233 -3.30 6.24 -3.82
N ASP A 234 -3.64 7.30 -3.08
CA ASP A 234 -2.95 8.60 -3.10
C ASP A 234 -1.57 8.60 -2.44
N SER A 235 -1.17 7.51 -1.77
CA SER A 235 0.06 7.52 -0.97
C SER A 235 0.93 6.29 -1.14
N ALA A 236 2.25 6.52 -1.04
CA ALA A 236 3.27 5.47 -1.03
C ALA A 236 4.32 5.77 0.04
N THR A 237 4.96 4.73 0.58
CA THR A 237 5.99 4.87 1.61
C THR A 237 7.27 4.11 1.26
N CYS A 238 8.39 4.57 1.81
CA CYS A 238 9.69 3.94 1.68
C CYS A 238 10.49 4.10 2.99
N SER A 239 11.19 3.04 3.42
CA SER A 239 12.15 3.18 4.52
C SER A 239 13.40 3.92 4.03
N LEU A 240 13.82 4.92 4.79
CA LEU A 240 14.96 5.78 4.49
C LEU A 240 15.99 5.68 5.62
N PRO A 241 16.87 4.65 5.63
CA PRO A 241 18.03 4.63 6.52
C PRO A 241 19.07 5.65 6.04
N ILE A 242 19.46 6.57 6.92
CA ILE A 242 20.49 7.57 6.67
C ILE A 242 21.69 7.25 7.54
N GLY A 243 22.79 6.90 6.89
CA GLY A 243 24.06 6.58 7.51
C GLY A 243 24.80 7.81 8.05
N TYR A 244 25.67 7.54 9.01
CA TYR A 244 26.58 8.52 9.59
C TYR A 244 27.89 8.55 8.78
N PRO A 245 28.63 9.67 8.79
CA PRO A 245 29.97 9.70 8.21
C PRO A 245 30.87 8.58 8.78
N THR A 246 31.80 8.09 7.96
CA THR A 246 32.77 7.08 8.43
C THR A 246 33.58 7.61 9.61
N GLN A 247 33.91 6.74 10.57
CA GLN A 247 34.59 7.09 11.83
C GLN A 247 33.77 7.97 12.80
N SER A 248 32.47 8.19 12.56
CA SER A 248 31.60 8.84 13.55
C SER A 248 31.47 8.02 14.84
N VAL A 249 31.40 6.69 14.72
CA VAL A 249 31.54 5.74 15.84
C VAL A 249 32.81 4.91 15.61
N VAL A 250 33.58 4.70 16.67
CA VAL A 250 34.75 3.81 16.67
C VAL A 250 34.63 2.80 17.79
N ILE A 251 35.23 1.63 17.61
CA ILE A 251 35.49 0.70 18.72
C ILE A 251 36.62 1.32 19.55
N ASN A 252 36.36 1.59 20.82
CA ASN A 252 37.31 2.20 21.74
C ASN A 252 38.08 1.16 22.55
N GLU A 253 37.40 0.09 22.98
CA GLU A 253 37.97 -0.97 23.81
C GLU A 253 37.31 -2.31 23.50
N ILE A 254 38.01 -3.42 23.75
CA ILE A 254 37.50 -4.79 23.57
C ILE A 254 38.04 -5.72 24.66
N MET A 255 37.13 -6.44 25.31
CA MET A 255 37.43 -7.55 26.21
C MET A 255 37.03 -8.85 25.53
N TYR A 256 37.97 -9.45 24.81
CA TYR A 256 37.76 -10.73 24.13
C TYR A 256 38.08 -11.94 25.02
N SER A 257 38.97 -11.79 26.01
CA SER A 257 39.40 -12.88 26.90
C SER A 257 39.17 -12.54 28.37
N PRO A 258 37.90 -12.56 28.85
CA PRO A 258 37.59 -12.28 30.25
C PRO A 258 38.16 -13.37 31.18
N ILE A 259 38.26 -13.06 32.48
CA ILE A 259 38.51 -14.08 33.51
C ILE A 259 37.38 -15.12 33.50
N SER A 260 37.65 -16.33 33.99
CA SER A 260 36.68 -17.44 33.94
C SER A 260 35.32 -17.04 34.51
N GLY A 261 34.28 -17.12 33.67
CA GLY A 261 32.91 -16.75 34.03
C GLY A 261 32.51 -15.32 33.67
N GLY A 262 33.46 -14.47 33.28
CA GLY A 262 33.18 -13.09 32.87
C GLY A 262 32.64 -12.96 31.44
N SER A 263 32.13 -11.76 31.13
CA SER A 263 31.47 -11.45 29.85
C SER A 263 32.45 -10.88 28.82
N GLU A 264 32.33 -11.32 27.56
CA GLU A 264 32.98 -10.67 26.42
C GLU A 264 32.22 -9.38 26.06
N TRP A 265 32.94 -8.32 25.72
CA TRP A 265 32.33 -7.05 25.34
C TRP A 265 33.25 -6.19 24.49
N PHE A 266 32.67 -5.21 23.79
CA PHE A 266 33.41 -4.11 23.18
C PHE A 266 32.73 -2.79 23.49
N GLU A 267 33.53 -1.73 23.61
CA GLU A 267 33.07 -0.37 23.81
C GLU A 267 33.08 0.39 22.50
N ILE A 268 32.03 1.15 22.24
CA ILE A 268 31.96 2.08 21.13
C ILE A 268 31.93 3.53 21.65
N LEU A 269 32.68 4.39 20.97
CA LEU A 269 32.76 5.83 21.25
C LEU A 269 32.19 6.62 20.07
N ASN A 270 31.26 7.54 20.35
CA ASN A 270 30.84 8.56 19.40
C ASN A 270 31.88 9.68 19.35
N ARG A 271 32.66 9.74 18.26
CA ARG A 271 33.66 10.80 18.00
C ARG A 271 33.08 12.01 17.26
N SER A 272 31.82 11.96 16.87
CA SER A 272 31.18 13.04 16.15
C SER A 272 30.71 14.16 17.10
N LEU A 273 30.36 15.31 16.52
CA LEU A 273 29.84 16.48 17.25
C LEU A 273 28.31 16.44 17.41
N PHE A 274 27.66 15.35 17.04
CA PHE A 274 26.22 15.20 17.05
C PHE A 274 25.84 13.83 17.62
N PRO A 275 24.62 13.69 18.16
CA PRO A 275 24.18 12.44 18.73
C PRO A 275 23.96 11.39 17.62
N ILE A 276 24.18 10.11 17.95
CA ILE A 276 24.08 8.97 17.05
C ILE A 276 23.05 7.99 17.58
N ASP A 277 22.02 7.72 16.79
CA ASP A 277 21.08 6.64 17.05
C ASP A 277 21.61 5.31 16.47
N LEU A 278 21.74 4.30 17.33
CA LEU A 278 22.15 2.95 16.99
C LEU A 278 21.01 2.07 16.49
N ASN A 279 19.78 2.56 16.41
CA ASN A 279 18.64 1.78 15.94
C ASN A 279 18.93 1.09 14.61
N ARG A 280 18.73 -0.23 14.57
CA ARG A 280 19.00 -1.11 13.42
C ARG A 280 20.45 -1.23 13.00
N TRP A 281 21.40 -0.78 13.81
CA TRP A 281 22.82 -1.02 13.54
C TRP A 281 23.13 -2.50 13.63
N GLN A 282 24.17 -2.91 12.91
CA GLN A 282 24.61 -4.29 12.87
C GLN A 282 26.11 -4.38 13.10
N PHE A 283 26.54 -5.51 13.66
CA PHE A 283 27.94 -5.85 13.92
C PHE A 283 28.17 -7.32 13.56
N ARG A 284 29.41 -7.73 13.37
CA ARG A 284 29.78 -9.13 13.15
C ARG A 284 31.25 -9.36 13.45
N ASP A 285 31.60 -10.60 13.74
CA ASP A 285 32.98 -11.05 13.74
C ASP A 285 33.49 -11.31 12.29
N GLY A 286 34.79 -11.59 12.20
CA GLY A 286 35.52 -11.85 10.97
C GLY A 286 35.06 -13.14 10.33
N GLY A 287 34.15 -13.03 9.36
CA GLY A 287 33.66 -14.19 8.60
C GLY A 287 32.30 -14.73 9.07
N GLY A 288 31.72 -14.18 10.14
CA GLY A 288 30.36 -14.49 10.55
C GLY A 288 29.28 -13.66 9.85
N LYS A 289 28.05 -13.83 10.35
CA LYS A 289 26.85 -13.17 9.85
C LYS A 289 26.67 -11.81 10.54
N TRP A 290 26.06 -10.87 9.84
CA TRP A 290 25.61 -9.61 10.44
C TRP A 290 24.56 -9.88 11.53
N LEU A 291 24.85 -9.41 12.74
CA LEU A 291 24.01 -9.49 13.92
C LEU A 291 23.43 -8.10 14.21
N LEU A 292 22.17 -8.06 14.64
CA LEU A 292 21.51 -6.82 15.01
C LEU A 292 22.05 -6.35 16.37
N LEU A 293 22.47 -5.10 16.45
CA LEU A 293 22.93 -4.48 17.69
C LEU A 293 21.74 -4.14 18.59
N CYS A 294 20.74 -3.43 18.05
CA CYS A 294 19.46 -3.14 18.69
C CYS A 294 18.37 -2.84 17.64
N ASP A 295 17.11 -3.01 18.02
CA ASP A 295 15.91 -2.76 17.19
C ASP A 295 15.07 -1.55 17.66
N SER A 296 15.58 -0.82 18.64
CA SER A 296 14.99 0.40 19.21
C SER A 296 16.00 1.55 19.22
N SER A 297 15.51 2.78 19.39
CA SER A 297 16.36 3.98 19.46
C SER A 297 17.28 3.93 20.68
N GLN A 298 18.58 4.07 20.43
CA GLN A 298 19.64 4.05 21.44
C GLN A 298 20.63 5.15 21.09
N MET A 299 20.59 6.25 21.83
CA MET A 299 21.32 7.47 21.51
C MET A 299 22.69 7.51 22.20
N ILE A 300 23.77 7.63 21.42
CA ILE A 300 25.08 8.01 21.92
C ILE A 300 25.28 9.52 21.72
N GLU A 301 25.34 10.28 22.81
CA GLU A 301 25.69 11.70 22.77
C GLU A 301 27.14 11.94 22.28
N PRO A 302 27.50 13.15 21.83
CA PRO A 302 28.87 13.48 21.44
C PRO A 302 29.88 13.15 22.55
N SER A 303 30.98 12.48 22.19
CA SER A 303 31.99 11.95 23.12
C SER A 303 31.47 10.89 24.12
N GLY A 304 30.24 10.39 23.95
CA GLY A 304 29.66 9.35 24.77
C GLY A 304 30.12 7.95 24.38
N PHE A 305 30.00 7.04 25.33
CA PHE A 305 30.37 5.63 25.19
C PHE A 305 29.15 4.72 25.37
N PHE A 306 29.19 3.56 24.71
CA PHE A 306 28.28 2.45 24.93
C PHE A 306 29.09 1.17 25.07
N ILE A 307 28.77 0.35 26.07
CA ILE A 307 29.26 -1.02 26.15
C ILE A 307 28.31 -1.92 25.37
N VAL A 308 28.84 -2.81 24.56
CA VAL A 308 28.09 -3.90 23.92
C VAL A 308 28.63 -5.21 24.48
N ALA A 309 27.84 -5.88 25.31
CA ALA A 309 28.27 -7.06 26.04
C ALA A 309 27.50 -8.31 25.62
N ALA A 310 28.18 -9.45 25.63
CA ALA A 310 27.62 -10.74 25.25
C ALA A 310 26.51 -11.21 26.21
N LYS A 311 26.63 -10.86 27.49
CA LYS A 311 25.76 -11.31 28.57
C LYS A 311 25.59 -10.25 29.64
N VAL A 312 24.43 -10.26 30.29
CA VAL A 312 24.10 -9.40 31.45
C VAL A 312 25.07 -9.58 32.63
N ASP A 313 25.78 -10.71 32.69
CA ASP A 313 26.82 -11.01 33.68
C ASP A 313 27.93 -9.94 33.73
N PHE A 314 28.10 -9.14 32.67
CA PHE A 314 28.95 -7.94 32.71
C PHE A 314 28.68 -7.06 33.95
N LEU A 315 27.42 -6.93 34.37
CA LEU A 315 27.02 -6.14 35.53
C LEU A 315 27.36 -6.82 36.87
N ASN A 316 27.55 -8.14 36.89
CA ASN A 316 28.05 -8.85 38.07
C ASN A 316 29.54 -8.56 38.28
N ASP A 317 30.31 -8.51 37.18
CA ASP A 317 31.73 -8.19 37.20
C ASP A 317 31.98 -6.68 37.41
N ASN A 318 31.02 -5.83 37.04
CA ASN A 318 31.10 -4.37 37.11
C ASN A 318 29.86 -3.78 37.82
N PRO A 319 29.67 -4.04 39.12
CA PRO A 319 28.45 -3.65 39.85
C PRO A 319 28.24 -2.14 39.97
N ASP A 320 29.32 -1.36 39.88
CA ASP A 320 29.28 0.11 39.95
C ASP A 320 29.12 0.78 38.56
N PHE A 321 29.00 -0.01 37.47
CA PHE A 321 28.82 0.53 36.13
C PHE A 321 27.44 1.20 36.00
N SER A 322 27.44 2.47 35.62
CA SER A 322 26.24 3.30 35.43
C SER A 322 26.16 3.94 34.05
N GLY A 323 27.01 3.50 33.12
CA GLY A 323 27.01 3.97 31.73
C GLY A 323 25.93 3.29 30.89
N ASN A 324 25.92 3.62 29.59
CA ASN A 324 25.03 2.99 28.64
C ASN A 324 25.57 1.62 28.22
N ILE A 325 24.71 0.61 28.20
CA ILE A 325 25.05 -0.76 27.82
C ILE A 325 23.94 -1.39 26.96
N LEU A 326 24.36 -2.17 25.97
CA LEU A 326 23.50 -2.99 25.13
C LEU A 326 23.87 -4.47 25.27
N PHE A 327 22.83 -5.31 25.27
CA PHE A 327 22.95 -6.75 25.22
C PHE A 327 22.24 -7.26 23.96
N PRO A 328 22.96 -7.44 22.84
CA PRO A 328 22.38 -8.01 21.63
C PRO A 328 21.79 -9.40 21.89
N VAL A 329 20.70 -9.73 21.18
CA VAL A 329 20.04 -11.06 21.32
C VAL A 329 21.00 -12.20 20.97
N VAL A 330 21.90 -11.96 20.02
CA VAL A 330 22.96 -12.88 19.63
C VAL A 330 24.26 -12.11 19.62
N PHE A 331 25.29 -12.67 20.25
CA PHE A 331 26.63 -12.12 20.31
C PHE A 331 27.62 -13.18 19.78
N PRO A 332 28.56 -12.81 18.90
CA PRO A 332 29.56 -13.75 18.39
C PRO A 332 30.60 -14.02 19.49
N ASN A 333 31.13 -15.23 19.55
CA ASN A 333 32.25 -15.50 20.47
C ASN A 333 33.50 -14.80 19.93
N LEU A 334 34.04 -13.84 20.67
CA LEU A 334 35.27 -13.14 20.31
C LEU A 334 36.44 -14.08 20.60
N ASN A 335 37.09 -14.62 19.57
CA ASN A 335 38.06 -15.67 19.81
C ASN A 335 39.34 -15.18 20.54
N ASN A 336 39.93 -16.05 21.38
CA ASN A 336 41.06 -15.72 22.26
C ASN A 336 42.45 -15.75 21.59
N THR A 337 42.54 -15.81 20.26
CA THR A 337 43.83 -16.06 19.57
C THR A 337 44.09 -15.14 18.38
N SER A 338 43.08 -14.89 17.53
CA SER A 338 43.11 -13.91 16.46
C SER A 338 41.71 -13.77 15.86
N ASP A 339 41.06 -12.61 16.03
CA ASP A 339 39.78 -12.31 15.41
C ASP A 339 39.77 -10.91 14.79
N SER A 340 38.76 -10.64 13.95
CA SER A 340 38.40 -9.32 13.47
C SER A 340 36.98 -9.01 13.91
N LEU A 341 36.73 -7.80 14.42
CA LEU A 341 35.39 -7.27 14.70
C LEU A 341 35.09 -6.10 13.76
#